data_AF-A0AAV8ZTN1-F1
#
_entry.id   AF-A0AAV8ZTN1-F1
#
_cell.length_a   1.000
_cell.length_b   1.000
_cell.length_c   1.000
_cell.angle_alpha   90.00
_cell.angle_beta   90.00
_cell.angle_gamma   90.00
#
_symmetry.space_group_name_H-M   'P 1'
#
loop_
_entity.id
_entity.type
_entity.pdbx_description
1 polymer ?
#
loop_
_entity_poly.entity_id
_entity_poly.type
_entity_poly.pdbx_seq_one_letter_code
_entity_poly.pdbx_strand_id
1 'polypeptide(L)'
;MSTEEFADRDSMGFGDGTFISEEQDYLENIHEEKEKPFSYFDLLDAPRILPEPIDLTLDHLKEITYELGLIKLCWPEITDPVFEDRTNFPSSYLKNSDKEKLVLLYAENFRRQFCFKYPNRKPLFLASENECGMQVCL
;
A
#
# COMPACT_ATOMS: atom_id res chain seq x y z
N MET A 1 41.79 -49.25 -54.77
CA MET A 1 41.74 -50.13 -53.59
C MET A 1 40.45 -49.79 -52.87
N SER A 2 39.27 -50.23 -53.30
CA SER A 2 38.81 -51.63 -53.50
C SER A 2 38.96 -52.39 -52.18
N THR A 3 37.91 -52.69 -51.42
CA THR A 3 36.81 -53.61 -51.77
C THR A 3 35.45 -53.27 -51.11
N GLU A 4 34.38 -53.61 -51.83
CA GLU A 4 32.95 -53.58 -51.49
C GLU A 4 32.47 -54.82 -50.69
N GLU A 5 31.14 -54.85 -50.47
CA GLU A 5 30.24 -55.95 -50.04
C GLU A 5 29.87 -55.94 -48.55
N PHE A 6 28.61 -56.05 -48.10
CA PHE A 6 27.42 -56.74 -48.64
C PHE A 6 26.13 -55.96 -48.37
N ALA A 7 25.18 -56.10 -49.28
CA ALA A 7 23.83 -55.57 -49.24
C ALA A 7 22.93 -56.35 -48.27
N ASP A 8 21.90 -55.69 -47.75
CA ASP A 8 20.58 -56.31 -47.78
C ASP A 8 19.48 -55.29 -48.06
N ARG A 9 18.63 -55.68 -49.01
CA ARG A 9 17.46 -54.97 -49.50
C ARG A 9 16.31 -55.27 -48.57
N ASP A 10 15.54 -54.25 -48.21
CA ASP A 10 14.10 -54.40 -48.31
C ASP A 10 13.47 -53.12 -48.87
N SER A 11 12.66 -53.36 -49.89
CA SER A 11 11.96 -52.40 -50.73
C SER A 11 10.49 -52.54 -50.43
N MET A 12 9.81 -51.42 -50.18
CA MET A 12 8.40 -51.11 -50.47
C MET A 12 8.15 -49.76 -49.78
N GLY A 13 7.73 -48.66 -50.40
CA GLY A 13 7.19 -48.38 -51.73
C GLY A 13 6.38 -47.10 -51.56
N PHE A 14 6.60 -46.12 -52.43
CA PHE A 14 5.70 -45.04 -52.85
C PHE A 14 4.80 -44.35 -51.81
N GLY A 15 5.04 -43.07 -51.61
CA GLY A 15 4.05 -42.13 -51.08
C GLY A 15 4.57 -40.71 -51.22
N ASP A 16 3.97 -39.97 -52.14
CA ASP A 16 4.12 -38.53 -52.22
C ASP A 16 3.52 -37.86 -50.97
N GLY A 17 3.87 -36.60 -50.77
CA GLY A 17 3.10 -35.72 -49.91
C GLY A 17 3.80 -35.29 -48.64
N THR A 18 4.01 -33.97 -48.57
CA THR A 18 3.77 -33.15 -47.36
C THR A 18 4.52 -33.56 -46.09
N PHE A 19 5.74 -33.04 -45.92
CA PHE A 19 6.32 -32.87 -44.58
C PHE A 19 7.18 -31.60 -44.53
N ILE A 20 6.56 -30.47 -44.87
CA ILE A 20 7.03 -29.13 -44.50
C ILE A 20 5.77 -28.38 -44.07
N SER A 21 5.33 -28.62 -42.83
CA SER A 21 4.23 -27.88 -42.22
C SER A 21 4.33 -27.89 -40.70
N GLU A 22 4.93 -28.92 -40.10
CA GLU A 22 4.97 -29.05 -38.63
C GLU A 22 6.05 -28.20 -37.96
N GLU A 23 7.18 -27.89 -38.60
CA GLU A 23 8.18 -26.96 -38.02
C GLU A 23 7.75 -25.48 -38.07
N GLN A 24 6.79 -25.13 -38.94
CA GLN A 24 6.31 -23.76 -39.08
C GLN A 24 5.24 -23.40 -38.04
N ASP A 25 4.52 -24.38 -37.49
CA ASP A 25 3.48 -24.17 -36.46
C ASP A 25 4.03 -23.89 -35.05
N TYR A 26 5.29 -24.29 -34.77
CA TYR A 26 5.91 -24.04 -33.47
C TYR A 26 6.46 -22.61 -33.30
N LEU A 27 6.73 -21.89 -34.41
CA LEU A 27 7.25 -20.52 -34.37
C LEU A 27 6.17 -19.44 -34.44
N GLU A 28 4.93 -19.78 -34.80
CA GLU A 28 3.83 -18.80 -34.85
C GLU A 28 3.13 -18.54 -33.51
N ASN A 29 3.43 -19.32 -32.46
CA ASN A 29 2.79 -19.22 -31.15
C ASN A 29 3.64 -18.53 -30.07
N ILE A 30 4.71 -17.80 -30.44
CA ILE A 30 5.23 -16.76 -29.55
C ILE A 30 4.27 -15.57 -29.68
N HIS A 31 3.18 -15.62 -28.93
CA HIS A 31 2.44 -14.41 -28.58
C HIS A 31 3.45 -13.47 -27.90
N GLU A 32 4.03 -12.55 -28.66
CA GLU A 32 4.60 -11.32 -28.12
C GLU A 32 3.45 -10.63 -27.37
N GLU A 33 3.34 -10.89 -26.07
CA GLU A 33 2.75 -9.94 -25.16
C GLU A 33 3.59 -8.68 -25.30
N LYS A 34 3.18 -7.80 -26.22
CA LYS A 34 3.78 -6.49 -26.38
C LYS A 34 3.64 -5.81 -25.03
N GLU A 35 4.75 -5.70 -24.31
CA GLU A 35 4.82 -4.97 -23.06
C GLU A 35 4.25 -3.59 -23.34
N LYS A 36 3.05 -3.33 -22.81
CA LYS A 36 2.45 -2.00 -22.96
C LYS A 36 3.44 -1.02 -22.35
N PRO A 37 3.78 0.07 -23.06
CA PRO A 37 4.64 1.09 -22.49
C PRO A 37 4.02 1.58 -21.18
N PHE A 38 4.83 1.65 -20.13
CA PHE A 38 4.40 2.13 -18.84
C PHE A 38 3.86 3.57 -19.00
N SER A 39 2.55 3.75 -18.83
CA SER A 39 1.85 5.03 -18.92
C SER A 39 1.32 5.41 -17.55
N TYR A 40 1.82 6.51 -17.00
CA TYR A 40 1.31 7.06 -15.74
C TYR A 40 -0.13 7.56 -15.87
N PHE A 41 -0.52 8.02 -17.07
CA PHE A 41 -1.89 8.46 -17.36
C PHE A 41 -2.87 7.30 -17.25
N ASP A 42 -2.55 6.13 -17.82
CA ASP A 42 -3.43 4.96 -17.79
C ASP A 42 -3.68 4.45 -16.36
N LEU A 43 -2.68 4.60 -15.47
CA LEU A 43 -2.80 4.26 -14.05
C LEU A 43 -3.65 5.27 -13.28
N LEU A 44 -3.51 6.57 -13.55
CA LEU A 44 -4.27 7.62 -12.88
C LEU A 44 -5.74 7.69 -13.37
N ASP A 45 -5.96 7.41 -14.65
CA ASP A 45 -7.28 7.39 -15.29
C ASP A 45 -8.00 6.05 -15.08
N ALA A 46 -7.33 5.04 -14.50
CA ALA A 46 -7.96 3.79 -14.13
C ALA A 46 -9.14 4.06 -13.17
N PRO A 47 -10.31 3.43 -13.39
CA PRO A 47 -11.47 3.61 -12.54
C PRO A 47 -11.13 3.17 -11.11
N ARG A 48 -11.13 4.14 -10.20
CA ARG A 48 -10.93 3.87 -8.77
C ARG A 48 -12.13 3.11 -8.23
N ILE A 49 -11.93 1.87 -7.80
CA ILE A 49 -12.93 1.12 -7.04
C ILE A 49 -12.95 1.73 -5.64
N LEU A 50 -13.88 2.67 -5.43
CA LEU A 50 -14.10 3.25 -4.12
C LEU A 50 -15.01 2.33 -3.30
N PRO A 51 -14.77 2.17 -1.99
CA PRO A 51 -15.74 1.53 -1.11
C PRO A 51 -17.07 2.29 -1.15
N GLU A 52 -18.16 1.60 -0.83
CA GLU A 52 -19.47 2.24 -0.75
C GLU A 52 -19.44 3.40 0.27
N PRO A 53 -20.10 4.54 -0.03
CA PRO A 53 -20.16 5.66 0.90
C PRO A 53 -20.75 5.22 2.23
N ILE A 54 -20.02 5.50 3.31
CA ILE A 54 -20.53 5.26 4.67
C ILE A 54 -21.49 6.41 5.01
N ASP A 55 -22.70 6.08 5.44
CA ASP A 55 -23.65 7.06 5.93
C ASP A 55 -23.15 7.70 7.23
N LEU A 56 -22.72 8.95 7.16
CA LEU A 56 -22.24 9.73 8.32
C LEU A 56 -23.41 10.15 9.21
N THR A 57 -23.65 9.39 10.27
CA THR A 57 -24.62 9.75 11.32
C THR A 57 -24.08 10.82 12.27
N LEU A 58 -24.98 11.55 12.92
CA LEU A 58 -24.62 12.54 13.93
C LEU A 58 -23.86 11.92 15.11
N ASP A 59 -24.15 10.67 15.46
CA ASP A 59 -23.50 9.99 16.57
C ASP A 59 -22.07 9.58 16.21
N HIS A 60 -21.79 9.19 14.95
CA HIS A 60 -20.42 9.02 14.47
C HIS A 60 -19.60 10.31 14.60
N LEU A 61 -20.20 11.47 14.25
CA LEU A 61 -19.51 12.76 14.37
C LEU A 61 -19.23 13.13 15.83
N LYS A 62 -20.15 12.84 16.75
CA LYS A 62 -19.93 13.07 18.19
C LYS A 62 -18.80 12.20 18.73
N GLU A 63 -18.79 10.93 18.38
CA GLU A 63 -17.75 9.97 18.79
C GLU A 63 -16.39 10.42 18.28
N ILE A 64 -16.27 10.73 16.99
CA ILE A 64 -15.02 11.23 16.39
C ILE A 64 -14.58 12.53 17.07
N THR A 65 -15.50 13.44 17.34
CA THR A 65 -15.17 14.70 18.05
C THR A 65 -14.64 14.44 19.46
N TYR A 66 -15.19 13.45 20.16
CA TYR A 66 -14.75 13.06 21.49
C TYR A 66 -13.35 12.43 21.42
N GLU A 67 -13.16 11.43 20.56
CA GLU A 67 -11.90 10.72 20.37
C GLU A 67 -10.77 11.66 19.95
N LEU A 68 -11.02 12.54 18.98
CA LEU A 68 -10.04 13.57 18.56
C LEU A 68 -9.71 14.56 19.67
N GLY A 69 -10.63 14.78 20.61
CA GLY A 69 -10.41 15.65 21.76
C GLY A 69 -9.57 15.01 22.87
N LEU A 70 -9.33 13.70 22.87
CA LEU A 70 -8.58 13.01 23.92
C LEU A 70 -7.07 13.09 23.69
N ILE A 71 -6.33 13.46 24.75
CA ILE A 71 -4.87 13.45 24.74
C ILE A 71 -4.39 12.13 25.33
N LYS A 72 -3.61 11.37 24.55
CA LYS A 72 -3.03 10.09 24.95
C LYS A 72 -1.86 10.36 25.90
N LEU A 73 -1.87 9.74 27.08
CA LEU A 73 -0.80 9.87 28.08
C LEU A 73 0.16 8.68 28.08
N CYS A 74 0.11 7.84 27.04
CA CYS A 74 1.12 6.84 26.74
C CYS A 74 2.11 7.43 25.73
N TRP A 75 3.40 7.17 25.94
CA TRP A 75 4.48 7.69 25.11
C TRP A 75 5.18 6.52 24.39
N PRO A 76 4.51 5.88 23.41
CA PRO A 76 5.15 4.82 22.65
C PRO A 76 6.31 5.40 21.83
N GLU A 77 7.39 4.62 21.71
CA GLU A 77 8.45 4.90 20.74
C GLU A 77 8.07 4.19 19.43
N ILE A 78 7.96 4.96 18.34
CA ILE A 78 7.55 4.43 17.05
C ILE A 78 8.78 3.82 16.37
N THR A 79 8.78 2.49 16.22
CA THR A 79 9.87 1.75 15.55
C THR A 79 9.66 1.68 14.04
N ASP A 80 8.41 1.51 13.61
CA ASP A 80 8.05 1.26 12.21
C ASP A 80 6.97 2.27 11.77
N PRO A 81 7.38 3.44 11.23
CA PRO A 81 6.43 4.44 10.74
C PRO A 81 5.71 3.89 9.51
N VAL A 82 4.38 3.92 9.53
CA VAL A 82 3.52 3.39 8.46
C VAL A 82 3.54 4.27 7.19
N PHE A 83 4.14 5.47 7.27
CA PHE A 83 4.10 6.47 6.21
C PHE A 83 5.23 6.32 5.17
N GLU A 84 4.84 6.07 3.92
CA GLU A 84 5.64 6.18 2.67
C GLU A 84 6.89 5.28 2.50
N ASP A 85 7.02 4.14 3.20
CA ASP A 85 8.25 3.30 3.18
C ASP A 85 9.55 4.07 3.53
N ARG A 86 9.41 5.30 4.03
CA ARG A 86 10.54 6.15 4.41
C ARG A 86 10.95 5.75 5.82
N THR A 87 12.17 5.24 5.95
CA THR A 87 12.69 4.76 7.23
C THR A 87 13.47 5.81 8.01
N ASN A 88 13.65 7.01 7.45
CA ASN A 88 14.56 8.01 8.02
C ASN A 88 13.81 9.29 8.46
N PHE A 89 13.03 9.18 9.53
CA PHE A 89 12.44 10.34 10.20
C PHE A 89 13.36 10.86 11.32
N PRO A 90 13.36 12.18 11.60
CA PRO A 90 14.04 12.72 12.77
C PRO A 90 13.52 12.08 14.05
N SER A 91 14.38 11.96 15.07
CA SER A 91 13.98 11.37 16.36
C SER A 91 12.79 12.09 17.02
N SER A 92 12.61 13.39 16.79
CA SER A 92 11.46 14.16 17.31
C SER A 92 10.11 13.75 16.70
N TYR A 93 10.11 13.04 15.56
CA TYR A 93 8.90 12.50 14.96
C TYR A 93 8.49 11.14 15.55
N LEU A 94 9.47 10.41 16.09
CA LEU A 94 9.33 9.03 16.55
C LEU A 94 9.16 8.91 18.07
N LYS A 95 9.59 9.93 18.83
CA LYS A 95 9.46 9.98 20.28
C LYS A 95 9.23 11.39 20.79
N ASN A 96 8.43 11.49 21.86
CA ASN A 96 8.31 12.71 22.63
C ASN A 96 9.50 12.88 23.60
N SER A 97 10.03 14.09 23.65
CA SER A 97 10.91 14.57 24.71
C SER A 97 10.16 14.73 26.04
N ASP A 98 10.88 14.73 27.16
CA ASP A 98 10.23 14.89 28.48
C ASP A 98 9.51 16.22 28.66
N LYS A 99 9.95 17.27 27.93
CA LYS A 99 9.26 18.56 27.88
C LYS A 99 7.90 18.44 27.20
N GLU A 100 7.85 17.75 26.06
CA GLU A 100 6.59 17.55 25.31
C GLU A 100 5.61 16.69 26.11
N LYS A 101 6.09 15.62 26.75
CA LYS A 101 5.26 14.79 27.65
C LYS A 101 4.63 15.62 28.77
N LEU A 102 5.41 16.54 29.36
CA LEU A 102 4.93 17.43 30.41
C LEU A 102 3.88 18.42 29.88
N VAL A 103 4.09 19.00 28.70
CA VAL A 103 3.12 19.91 28.05
C VAL A 103 1.81 19.19 27.75
N LEU A 104 1.88 17.97 27.20
CA LEU A 104 0.69 17.15 26.91
C LEU A 104 -0.08 16.79 28.19
N LEU A 105 0.62 16.53 29.30
CA LEU A 105 -0.02 16.33 30.61
C LEU A 105 -0.76 17.59 31.09
N TYR A 106 -0.15 18.77 30.94
CA TYR A 106 -0.81 20.04 31.26
C TYR A 106 -2.00 20.31 30.35
N ALA A 107 -1.89 20.02 29.06
CA ALA A 107 -2.98 20.17 28.10
C ALA A 107 -4.17 19.27 28.47
N GLU A 108 -3.93 18.02 28.89
CA GLU A 108 -5.01 17.11 29.30
C GLU A 108 -5.68 17.58 30.59
N ASN A 109 -4.90 18.09 31.55
CA ASN A 109 -5.45 18.71 32.75
C ASN A 109 -6.32 19.94 32.41
N PHE A 110 -5.85 20.80 31.51
CA PHE A 110 -6.61 21.97 31.07
C PHE A 110 -7.90 21.58 30.35
N ARG A 111 -7.85 20.59 29.47
CA ARG A 111 -9.04 20.06 28.78
C ARG A 111 -10.10 19.58 29.77
N ARG A 112 -9.71 18.82 30.79
CA ARG A 112 -10.63 18.36 31.86
C ARG A 112 -11.27 19.54 32.59
N GLN A 113 -10.47 20.54 32.96
CA GLN A 113 -10.98 21.76 33.61
C GLN A 113 -11.94 22.54 32.70
N PHE A 114 -11.63 22.64 31.41
CA PHE A 114 -12.47 23.30 30.42
C PHE A 114 -13.82 22.58 30.26
N CYS A 115 -13.81 21.27 30.09
CA CYS A 115 -15.03 20.46 29.97
C CYS A 115 -15.89 20.54 31.24
N PHE A 116 -15.26 20.55 32.42
CA PHE A 116 -15.97 20.72 33.70
C PHE A 116 -16.62 22.10 33.81
N LYS A 117 -15.91 23.17 33.40
CA LYS A 117 -16.41 24.55 33.47
C LYS A 117 -17.44 24.88 32.39
N TYR A 118 -17.33 24.27 31.21
CA TYR A 118 -18.16 24.55 30.04
C TYR A 118 -18.72 23.26 29.42
N PRO A 119 -19.64 22.55 30.11
CA PRO A 119 -20.13 21.23 29.68
C PRO A 119 -20.87 21.25 28.33
N ASN A 120 -21.44 22.40 27.95
CA ASN A 120 -22.20 22.55 26.70
C ASN A 120 -21.33 22.98 25.51
N ARG A 121 -20.01 23.11 25.69
CA ARG A 121 -19.08 23.47 24.61
C ARG A 121 -18.36 22.22 24.09
N LYS A 122 -17.97 22.27 22.82
CA LYS A 122 -17.16 21.23 22.21
C LYS A 122 -15.81 21.12 22.93
N PRO A 123 -15.27 19.90 23.13
CA PRO A 123 -13.92 19.69 23.64
C PRO A 123 -12.88 20.43 22.81
N LEU A 124 -11.78 20.84 23.44
CA LEU A 124 -10.68 21.52 22.77
C LEU A 124 -9.78 20.50 22.07
N PHE A 125 -9.41 20.79 20.82
CA PHE A 125 -8.41 20.05 20.07
C PHE A 125 -7.03 20.66 20.35
N LEU A 126 -6.28 20.08 21.28
CA LEU A 126 -5.01 20.62 21.80
C LEU A 126 -3.78 19.81 21.40
N ALA A 127 -3.98 18.60 20.88
CA ALA A 127 -2.92 17.72 20.42
C ALA A 127 -3.36 17.08 19.11
N SER A 128 -2.44 17.07 18.13
CA SER A 128 -2.63 16.36 16.86
C SER A 128 -1.56 15.28 16.73
N GLU A 129 -1.91 14.22 16.03
CA GLU A 129 -0.93 13.22 15.60
C GLU A 129 -0.20 13.74 14.36
N ASN A 130 1.11 13.48 14.31
CA ASN A 130 1.94 13.71 13.12
C ASN A 130 1.80 12.53 12.14
N GLU A 131 2.54 12.60 11.03
CA GLU A 131 2.56 11.59 9.96
C GLU A 131 3.07 10.22 10.44
N CYS A 132 3.77 10.16 11.57
CA CYS A 132 4.21 8.92 12.23
C CYS A 132 3.24 8.44 13.31
N GLY A 133 2.13 9.14 13.56
CA GLY A 133 1.16 8.82 14.63
C GLY A 133 1.57 9.29 16.03
N MET A 134 2.60 10.14 16.15
CA MET A 134 3.04 10.72 17.42
C MET A 134 2.23 11.97 17.75
N GLN A 135 1.68 12.05 18.97
CA GLN A 135 0.99 13.26 19.44
C GLN A 135 1.96 14.39 19.76
N VAL A 136 1.61 15.59 19.27
CA VAL A 136 2.31 16.84 19.56
C VAL A 136 1.27 17.89 19.94
N CYS A 137 1.57 18.72 20.95
CA CYS A 137 0.72 19.84 21.31
C CYS A 137 0.75 20.94 20.22
N LEU A 138 -0.43 21.52 19.94
CA LEU A 138 -0.63 22.61 18.99
C LEU A 138 -0.33 23.99 19.60
#